data_AF-A0A938YLP8-F1
#
_entry.id   AF-A0A938YLP8-F1
#
_cell.length_a   1.000
_cell.length_b   1.000
_cell.length_c   1.000
_cell.angle_alpha   90.00
_cell.angle_beta   90.00
_cell.angle_gamma   90.00
#
_symmetry.space_group_name_H-M   'P 1'
#
loop_
_entity.id
_entity.type
_entity.pdbx_description
1 polymer ?
#
loop_
_entity_poly.entity_id
_entity_poly.type
_entity_poly.pdbx_seq_one_letter_code
_entity_poly.pdbx_strand_id
1 'polypeptide(L)'
;MSTRPDAGVGSGEGSIWITELDAAHLPTETHTISAPTTAHVVARVLIRVYGEPVGVVQRPLIGGRLDVRAALAALPTVEHDRLTALLAAGTPAAPSFPVLRRLTPEDGTPSVSVVVCTRNRGDALRIVLADLQGLDATGLPGGFEVVIVDNAPSDETGRAAFDAQVGQDSRFRYVREPRPGLSCARNRGLAEVRGPVIAYTDDDVRVDAGWLLGLARGFDRRLDVGCVTGMVCTATLDTAAERYFDARVSWSDGCTPTVYDASSHPEDPLYPYAAGRFGTGASMAFRTQVVRELGGFDEALGAGTATKGGEDLDIFLRILQGGYTLAYEPAALVWHRHRSDMAGLRKQIFGYGSGLTAYVTKLLLDSRSRRALLRQVGPGLAQAVRVTRSSKRVQGSAPAEEPVATAHDLPADGQVQALPPAPPLPTTTLRLRELAGMAMGPVLYFKACRHIPQATAATPVREKPARNEVA
;
A
#
# COMPACT_ATOMS: atom_id res chain seq x y z
N MET A 1 -14.84 19.56 -2.32
CA MET A 1 -13.40 19.32 -2.04
C MET A 1 -13.30 18.64 -0.69
N SER A 2 -13.02 17.34 -0.67
CA SER A 2 -12.77 16.60 0.57
C SER A 2 -11.31 16.82 0.96
N THR A 3 -11.05 17.27 2.19
CA THR A 3 -9.68 17.39 2.72
C THR A 3 -9.28 16.07 3.36
N ARG A 4 -8.76 15.10 2.61
CA ARG A 4 -8.14 13.90 3.23
C ARG A 4 -6.95 13.43 2.43
N PRO A 5 -5.81 14.08 2.65
CA PRO A 5 -4.81 13.63 3.64
C PRO A 5 -4.88 14.44 4.95
N ASP A 6 -4.20 13.99 6.01
CA ASP A 6 -4.01 14.84 7.20
C ASP A 6 -3.45 16.17 6.73
N ALA A 7 -4.12 17.28 7.06
CA ALA A 7 -3.55 18.60 6.84
C ALA A 7 -2.30 18.67 7.72
N GLY A 8 -1.14 18.31 7.13
CA GLY A 8 0.14 18.37 7.81
C GLY A 8 0.27 19.71 8.52
N VAL A 9 0.83 19.68 9.73
CA VAL A 9 0.91 20.89 10.57
C VAL A 9 1.85 21.92 9.93
N GLY A 10 2.62 21.53 8.90
CA GLY A 10 3.56 22.40 8.20
C GLY A 10 4.64 22.90 9.16
N SER A 11 5.11 22.04 10.05
CA SER A 11 5.95 22.41 11.18
C SER A 11 7.45 22.53 10.85
N GLY A 12 7.84 22.25 9.60
CA GLY A 12 9.23 22.27 9.16
C GLY A 12 9.44 23.09 7.87
N GLU A 13 10.60 23.75 7.78
CA GLU A 13 11.06 24.44 6.57
C GLU A 13 11.13 23.43 5.40
N GLY A 14 10.43 23.73 4.30
CA GLY A 14 10.34 22.84 3.13
C GLY A 14 9.33 21.70 3.27
N SER A 15 8.26 21.86 4.07
CA SER A 15 7.15 20.91 4.08
C SER A 15 6.43 20.86 2.73
N ILE A 16 5.96 19.66 2.35
CA ILE A 16 5.21 19.44 1.10
C ILE A 16 3.75 19.22 1.48
N TRP A 17 2.87 20.08 0.96
CA TRP A 17 1.44 19.95 1.16
C TRP A 17 0.91 18.77 0.35
N ILE A 18 0.46 17.71 1.03
CA ILE A 18 -0.23 16.60 0.36
C ILE A 18 -1.69 16.99 0.16
N THR A 19 -2.21 16.81 -1.05
CA THR A 19 -3.60 17.07 -1.36
C THR A 19 -4.09 16.24 -2.54
N GLU A 20 -5.35 16.40 -2.90
CA GLU A 20 -5.98 15.72 -4.02
C GLU A 20 -6.94 16.65 -4.77
N LEU A 21 -7.15 16.34 -6.05
CA LEU A 21 -8.11 17.00 -6.93
C LEU A 21 -8.90 15.96 -7.68
N ASP A 22 -10.22 15.97 -7.51
CA ASP A 22 -11.11 15.24 -8.41
C ASP A 22 -11.60 16.19 -9.50
N ALA A 23 -11.07 16.01 -10.71
CA ALA A 23 -11.33 16.87 -11.85
C ALA A 23 -12.80 16.92 -12.26
N ALA A 24 -13.58 15.87 -11.96
CA ALA A 24 -15.02 15.85 -12.24
C ALA A 24 -15.84 16.75 -11.31
N HIS A 25 -15.27 17.11 -10.15
CA HIS A 25 -15.94 17.87 -9.10
C HIS A 25 -15.30 19.25 -8.86
N LEU A 26 -14.41 19.68 -9.76
CA LEU A 26 -13.83 21.03 -9.71
C LEU A 26 -14.86 22.07 -10.15
N PRO A 27 -15.12 23.12 -9.35
CA PRO A 27 -15.95 24.23 -9.81
C PRO A 27 -15.32 24.90 -11.02
N THR A 28 -16.13 25.29 -12.00
CA THR A 28 -15.69 25.89 -13.27
C THR A 28 -14.81 27.14 -13.08
N GLU A 29 -15.04 27.88 -11.99
CA GLU A 29 -14.34 29.14 -11.67
C GLU A 29 -13.12 28.93 -10.74
N THR A 30 -12.93 27.74 -10.18
CA THR A 30 -11.82 27.49 -9.25
C THR A 30 -10.51 27.33 -10.00
N HIS A 31 -9.74 28.40 -10.07
CA HIS A 31 -8.43 28.41 -10.69
C HIS A 31 -7.28 28.13 -9.71
N THR A 32 -7.48 28.43 -8.42
CA THR A 32 -6.43 28.26 -7.40
C THR A 32 -6.98 27.81 -6.05
N ILE A 33 -6.16 27.08 -5.28
CA ILE A 33 -6.51 26.56 -3.95
C ILE A 33 -5.45 26.98 -2.95
N SER A 34 -5.86 27.58 -1.82
CA SER A 34 -4.96 27.96 -0.75
C SER A 34 -4.39 26.73 -0.03
N ALA A 35 -3.08 26.71 0.18
CA ALA A 35 -2.46 25.77 1.10
C ALA A 35 -2.89 26.07 2.55
N PRO A 36 -2.89 25.08 3.45
CA PRO A 36 -3.36 25.26 4.83
C PRO A 36 -2.42 26.14 5.67
N THR A 37 -1.14 26.23 5.30
CA THR A 37 -0.13 27.03 6.01
C THR A 37 0.87 27.62 5.03
N THR A 38 1.51 28.72 5.42
CA THR A 38 2.56 29.40 4.64
C THR A 38 3.90 28.68 4.65
N ALA A 39 4.08 27.66 5.50
CA ALA A 39 5.29 26.82 5.53
C ALA A 39 5.37 25.90 4.30
N HIS A 40 4.23 25.59 3.69
CA HIS A 40 4.17 24.81 2.47
C HIS A 40 4.60 25.66 1.27
N VAL A 41 5.60 25.16 0.54
CA VAL A 41 6.12 25.79 -0.68
C VAL A 41 5.84 24.96 -1.94
N VAL A 42 5.50 23.68 -1.76
CA VAL A 42 5.17 22.73 -2.83
C VAL A 42 3.95 21.94 -2.42
N ALA A 43 3.06 21.67 -3.38
CA ALA A 43 1.99 20.68 -3.24
C ALA A 43 2.35 19.39 -3.98
N ARG A 44 2.06 18.24 -3.37
CA ARG A 44 1.94 16.95 -4.05
C ARG A 44 0.46 16.62 -4.15
N VAL A 45 -0.01 16.45 -5.38
CA VAL A 45 -1.42 16.40 -5.72
C VAL A 45 -1.74 15.06 -6.37
N LEU A 46 -2.62 14.28 -5.73
CA LEU A 46 -3.27 13.14 -6.38
C LEU A 46 -4.40 13.66 -7.27
N ILE A 47 -4.29 13.46 -8.58
CA ILE A 47 -5.33 13.81 -9.55
C ILE A 47 -6.23 12.60 -9.78
N ARG A 48 -7.54 12.84 -9.70
CA ARG A 48 -8.59 11.84 -9.88
C ARG A 48 -9.69 12.32 -10.81
N VAL A 49 -10.53 11.38 -11.24
CA VAL A 49 -11.78 11.65 -11.95
C VAL A 49 -12.87 10.72 -11.42
N TYR A 50 -13.93 11.24 -10.83
CA TYR A 50 -14.99 10.44 -10.19
C TYR A 50 -14.42 9.43 -9.16
N GLY A 51 -13.44 9.86 -8.38
CA GLY A 51 -12.72 9.03 -7.41
C GLY A 51 -11.64 8.11 -7.99
N GLU A 52 -11.55 7.92 -9.31
CA GLU A 52 -10.52 7.10 -9.97
C GLU A 52 -9.17 7.81 -9.99
N PRO A 53 -8.09 7.24 -9.40
CA PRO A 53 -6.75 7.80 -9.50
C PRO A 53 -6.24 7.83 -10.95
N VAL A 54 -5.72 8.98 -11.36
CA VAL A 54 -5.16 9.18 -12.71
C VAL A 54 -3.66 9.39 -12.66
N GLY A 55 -3.17 10.19 -11.72
CA GLY A 55 -1.74 10.47 -11.59
C GLY A 55 -1.42 11.29 -10.34
N VAL A 56 -0.15 11.30 -9.94
CA VAL A 56 0.35 12.14 -8.85
C VAL A 56 1.35 13.13 -9.42
N VAL A 57 1.17 14.42 -9.10
CA VAL A 57 2.01 15.51 -9.62
C VAL A 57 2.54 16.37 -8.48
N GLN A 58 3.70 17.00 -8.68
CA GLN A 58 4.21 18.01 -7.77
C GLN A 58 4.23 19.39 -8.41
N ARG A 59 3.76 20.39 -7.67
CA ARG A 59 3.66 21.77 -8.14
C ARG A 59 4.09 22.79 -7.08
N PRO A 60 4.86 23.82 -7.45
CA PRO A 60 5.17 24.91 -6.54
C PRO A 60 3.90 25.68 -6.18
N LEU A 61 3.88 26.24 -4.97
CA LEU A 61 2.82 27.13 -4.50
C LEU A 61 3.20 28.58 -4.77
N ILE A 62 2.38 29.31 -5.51
CA ILE A 62 2.60 30.72 -5.83
C ILE A 62 1.76 31.55 -4.85
N GLY A 63 2.42 32.34 -3.99
CA GLY A 63 1.74 33.09 -2.93
C GLY A 63 0.94 32.19 -1.99
N GLY A 64 1.42 30.96 -1.72
CA GLY A 64 0.73 29.97 -0.88
C GLY A 64 -0.49 29.32 -1.56
N ARG A 65 -0.63 29.42 -2.88
CA ARG A 65 -1.75 28.86 -3.64
C ARG A 65 -1.29 27.88 -4.71
N LEU A 66 -2.02 26.79 -4.88
CA LEU A 66 -1.87 25.82 -5.96
C LEU A 66 -2.67 26.30 -7.17
N ASP A 67 -2.04 26.37 -8.35
CA ASP A 67 -2.74 26.54 -9.63
C ASP A 67 -3.27 25.19 -10.11
N VAL A 68 -4.60 25.09 -10.18
CA VAL A 68 -5.31 23.85 -10.54
C VAL A 68 -5.04 23.46 -12.00
N ARG A 69 -5.04 24.44 -12.92
CA ARG A 69 -4.82 24.19 -14.35
C ARG A 69 -3.38 23.73 -14.59
N ALA A 70 -2.42 24.37 -13.94
CA ALA A 70 -1.02 23.98 -14.02
C ALA A 70 -0.75 22.59 -13.43
N ALA A 71 -1.52 22.17 -12.43
CA ALA A 71 -1.46 20.81 -11.88
C ALA A 71 -2.04 19.78 -12.86
N LEU A 72 -3.20 20.02 -13.49
CA LEU A 72 -3.77 19.08 -14.47
C LEU A 72 -2.91 18.96 -15.74
N ALA A 73 -2.33 20.08 -16.21
CA ALA A 73 -1.40 20.10 -17.34
C ALA A 73 -0.02 19.46 -17.02
N ALA A 74 0.23 19.12 -15.75
CA ALA A 74 1.46 18.47 -15.30
C ALA A 74 1.52 16.98 -15.57
N LEU A 75 0.36 16.36 -15.78
CA LEU A 75 0.27 14.93 -15.99
C LEU A 75 1.11 14.55 -17.21
N PRO A 76 1.87 13.43 -17.15
CA PRO A 76 2.46 12.89 -18.36
C PRO A 76 1.38 12.53 -19.37
N THR A 77 1.77 12.43 -20.65
CA THR A 77 0.81 12.31 -21.77
C THR A 77 -0.19 11.18 -21.58
N VAL A 78 0.25 10.00 -21.14
CA VAL A 78 -0.63 8.83 -20.96
C VAL A 78 -1.70 9.08 -19.89
N GLU A 79 -1.32 9.66 -18.76
CA GLU A 79 -2.23 10.01 -17.67
C GLU A 79 -3.15 11.17 -18.08
N HIS A 80 -2.66 12.14 -18.85
CA HIS A 80 -3.47 13.22 -19.38
C HIS A 80 -4.53 12.72 -20.38
N ASP A 81 -4.16 11.82 -21.29
CA ASP A 81 -5.12 11.20 -22.21
C ASP A 81 -6.19 10.42 -21.45
N ARG A 82 -5.80 9.71 -20.38
CA ARG A 82 -6.73 9.01 -19.50
C ARG A 82 -7.65 9.96 -18.74
N LEU A 83 -7.12 11.09 -18.23
CA LEU A 83 -7.91 12.16 -17.61
C LEU A 83 -9.02 12.60 -18.57
N THR A 84 -8.66 12.95 -19.81
CA THR A 84 -9.60 13.41 -20.83
C THR A 84 -10.63 12.33 -21.18
N ALA A 85 -10.20 11.08 -21.34
CA ALA A 85 -11.09 9.97 -21.65
C ALA A 85 -12.13 9.71 -20.54
N LEU A 86 -11.72 9.75 -19.27
CA LEU A 86 -12.63 9.56 -18.14
C LEU A 86 -13.63 10.72 -18.00
N LEU A 87 -13.19 11.96 -18.21
CA LEU A 87 -14.08 13.12 -18.22
C LEU A 87 -15.09 13.06 -19.36
N ALA A 88 -14.66 12.65 -20.55
CA ALA A 88 -15.53 12.50 -21.72
C ALA A 88 -16.55 11.36 -21.56
N ALA A 89 -16.19 10.28 -20.85
CA ALA A 89 -17.11 9.19 -20.52
C ALA A 89 -18.22 9.61 -19.55
N GLY A 90 -18.01 10.69 -18.79
CA GLY A 90 -18.97 11.21 -17.82
C GLY A 90 -19.08 10.36 -16.56
N THR A 91 -20.11 10.63 -15.76
CA THR A 91 -20.32 9.97 -14.46
C THR A 91 -20.42 8.44 -14.63
N PRO A 92 -19.59 7.65 -13.92
CA PRO A 92 -19.63 6.20 -13.99
C PRO A 92 -21.00 5.65 -13.63
N ALA A 93 -21.38 4.55 -14.28
CA ALA A 93 -22.55 3.79 -13.86
C ALA A 93 -22.40 3.28 -12.41
N ALA A 94 -23.54 3.04 -11.76
CA ALA A 94 -23.55 2.47 -10.42
C ALA A 94 -22.78 1.13 -10.39
N PRO A 95 -21.92 0.92 -9.37
CA PRO A 95 -21.13 -0.30 -9.30
C PRO A 95 -22.03 -1.53 -9.08
N SER A 96 -21.78 -2.61 -9.82
CA SER A 96 -22.65 -3.80 -9.83
C SER A 96 -22.04 -5.05 -9.16
N PHE A 97 -20.72 -5.07 -8.94
CA PHE A 97 -19.96 -6.11 -8.24
C PHE A 97 -20.36 -7.58 -8.50
N PRO A 98 -20.38 -8.05 -9.77
CA PRO A 98 -20.90 -9.37 -10.11
C PRO A 98 -20.13 -10.54 -9.46
N VAL A 99 -18.81 -10.47 -9.33
CA VAL A 99 -18.00 -11.52 -8.69
C VAL A 99 -18.26 -11.53 -7.20
N LEU A 100 -18.27 -10.37 -6.55
CA LEU A 100 -18.55 -10.28 -5.13
C LEU A 100 -19.97 -10.76 -4.80
N ARG A 101 -20.97 -10.42 -5.61
CA ARG A 101 -22.34 -10.93 -5.46
C ARG A 101 -22.40 -12.44 -5.49
N ARG A 102 -21.67 -13.09 -6.40
CA ARG A 102 -21.61 -14.57 -6.48
C ARG A 102 -20.97 -15.21 -5.24
N LEU A 103 -20.09 -14.49 -4.55
CA LEU A 103 -19.42 -14.97 -3.34
C LEU A 103 -20.24 -14.69 -2.08
N THR A 104 -21.18 -13.75 -2.12
CA THR A 104 -21.92 -13.27 -0.96
C THR A 104 -23.20 -14.09 -0.79
N PRO A 105 -23.38 -14.79 0.33
CA PRO A 105 -24.64 -15.48 0.62
C PRO A 105 -25.80 -14.50 0.78
N GLU A 106 -27.01 -14.92 0.42
CA GLU A 106 -28.23 -14.09 0.53
C GLU A 106 -28.84 -14.07 1.97
N ASP A 107 -28.08 -14.47 2.98
CA ASP A 107 -28.53 -14.63 4.38
C ASP A 107 -28.24 -13.41 5.26
N GLY A 108 -27.85 -12.28 4.66
CA GLY A 108 -27.46 -11.07 5.39
C GLY A 108 -26.00 -11.06 5.89
N THR A 109 -25.19 -12.05 5.49
CA THR A 109 -23.74 -12.02 5.71
C THR A 109 -23.10 -10.82 5.01
N PRO A 110 -22.20 -10.07 5.69
CA PRO A 110 -21.46 -8.98 5.02
C PRO A 110 -20.61 -9.53 3.89
N SER A 111 -20.54 -8.85 2.74
CA SER A 111 -19.68 -9.31 1.64
C SER A 111 -18.20 -9.09 1.94
N VAL A 112 -17.88 -8.06 2.72
CA VAL A 112 -16.51 -7.71 3.11
C VAL A 112 -16.42 -7.59 4.62
N SER A 113 -15.45 -8.27 5.21
CA SER A 113 -15.06 -8.07 6.61
C SER A 113 -13.72 -7.35 6.66
N VAL A 114 -13.72 -6.12 7.17
CA VAL A 114 -12.52 -5.32 7.39
C VAL A 114 -11.87 -5.72 8.70
N VAL A 115 -10.56 -5.91 8.70
CA VAL A 115 -9.76 -6.21 9.89
C VAL A 115 -8.70 -5.13 10.05
N VAL A 116 -8.67 -4.52 11.24
CA VAL A 116 -7.61 -3.59 11.65
C VAL A 116 -6.89 -4.19 12.85
N CYS A 117 -5.58 -4.38 12.72
CA CYS A 117 -4.75 -4.84 13.82
C CYS A 117 -4.11 -3.64 14.50
N THR A 118 -4.23 -3.56 15.83
CA THR A 118 -3.68 -2.44 16.61
C THR A 118 -2.96 -2.95 17.85
N ARG A 119 -2.08 -2.12 18.41
CA ARG A 119 -1.41 -2.39 19.70
C ARG A 119 -0.93 -1.09 20.33
N ASN A 120 -1.54 -0.71 21.46
CA ASN A 120 -1.18 0.46 22.26
C ASN A 120 -1.09 1.77 21.43
N ARG A 121 -2.04 1.95 20.51
CA ARG A 121 -2.08 3.08 19.54
C ARG A 121 -3.47 3.72 19.49
N GLY A 122 -4.08 3.97 20.65
CA GLY A 122 -5.45 4.49 20.76
C GLY A 122 -5.73 5.72 19.88
N ASP A 123 -4.80 6.68 19.80
CA ASP A 123 -4.97 7.89 18.99
C ASP A 123 -5.03 7.62 17.48
N ALA A 124 -4.16 6.73 16.99
CA ALA A 124 -4.13 6.35 15.57
C ALA A 124 -5.39 5.51 15.23
N LEU A 125 -5.74 4.57 16.13
CA LEU A 125 -6.95 3.76 16.02
C LEU A 125 -8.21 4.62 15.92
N ARG A 126 -8.34 5.66 16.74
CA ARG A 126 -9.50 6.58 16.70
C ARG A 126 -9.67 7.23 15.33
N ILE A 127 -8.57 7.61 14.69
CA ILE A 127 -8.59 8.27 13.37
C ILE A 127 -9.08 7.28 12.29
N VAL A 128 -8.49 6.09 12.22
CA VAL A 128 -8.90 5.09 11.22
C VAL A 128 -10.34 4.62 11.46
N LEU A 129 -10.78 4.48 12.71
CA LEU A 129 -12.17 4.14 13.04
C LEU A 129 -13.17 5.18 12.51
N ALA A 130 -12.84 6.48 12.62
CA ALA A 130 -13.66 7.55 12.08
C ALA A 130 -13.75 7.50 10.54
N ASP A 131 -12.65 7.17 9.86
CA ASP A 131 -12.65 6.97 8.40
C ASP A 131 -13.50 5.74 8.03
N LEU A 132 -13.35 4.62 8.75
CA LEU A 132 -14.11 3.39 8.50
C LEU A 132 -15.62 3.56 8.72
N GLN A 133 -16.05 4.36 9.70
CA GLN A 133 -17.47 4.67 9.90
C GLN A 133 -18.09 5.41 8.72
N GLY A 134 -17.29 6.26 8.06
CA GLY A 134 -17.67 7.10 6.92
C GLY A 134 -17.37 6.50 5.54
N LEU A 135 -17.05 5.21 5.45
CA LEU A 135 -16.85 4.53 4.18
C LEU A 135 -18.12 4.54 3.31
N ASP A 136 -17.93 4.76 2.01
CA ASP A 136 -18.98 4.52 1.03
C ASP A 136 -19.09 3.02 0.76
N ALA A 137 -20.25 2.46 1.09
CA ALA A 137 -20.62 1.07 0.81
C ALA A 137 -21.82 0.98 -0.14
N THR A 138 -22.14 2.06 -0.85
CA THR A 138 -23.26 2.10 -1.78
C THR A 138 -23.08 1.05 -2.89
N GLY A 139 -24.08 0.17 -3.02
CA GLY A 139 -24.05 -0.92 -4.01
C GLY A 139 -23.27 -2.17 -3.57
N LEU A 140 -22.58 -2.14 -2.42
CA LEU A 140 -21.88 -3.29 -1.88
C LEU A 140 -22.89 -4.35 -1.38
N PRO A 141 -22.90 -5.58 -1.93
CA PRO A 141 -23.87 -6.61 -1.53
C PRO A 141 -23.67 -6.98 -0.06
N GLY A 142 -24.75 -7.14 0.71
CA GLY A 142 -24.68 -7.52 2.13
C GLY A 142 -24.00 -6.50 3.07
N GLY A 143 -23.49 -5.38 2.55
CA GLY A 143 -22.72 -4.41 3.33
C GLY A 143 -21.37 -4.98 3.81
N PHE A 144 -20.85 -4.42 4.91
CA PHE A 144 -19.57 -4.80 5.48
C PHE A 144 -19.61 -4.82 7.02
N GLU A 145 -18.64 -5.53 7.61
CA GLU A 145 -18.34 -5.46 9.05
C GLU A 145 -16.89 -5.03 9.27
N VAL A 146 -16.56 -4.56 10.48
CA VAL A 146 -15.21 -4.19 10.90
C VAL A 146 -14.87 -4.95 12.18
N VAL A 147 -13.73 -5.64 12.19
CA VAL A 147 -13.18 -6.34 13.34
C VAL A 147 -11.85 -5.70 13.73
N ILE A 148 -11.84 -5.04 14.88
CA ILE A 148 -10.61 -4.52 15.49
C ILE A 148 -9.98 -5.65 16.29
N VAL A 149 -8.74 -5.98 15.95
CA VAL A 149 -7.94 -6.97 16.67
C VAL A 149 -6.84 -6.25 17.45
N ASP A 150 -7.02 -6.17 18.76
CA ASP A 150 -6.03 -5.62 19.67
C ASP A 150 -5.02 -6.68 20.09
N ASN A 151 -3.77 -6.48 19.67
CA ASN A 151 -2.73 -7.50 19.69
C ASN A 151 -1.79 -7.37 20.88
N ALA A 152 -1.93 -8.27 21.86
CA ALA A 152 -1.16 -8.30 23.09
C ALA A 152 -1.01 -6.89 23.70
N PRO A 153 -2.14 -6.19 23.97
CA PRO A 153 -2.12 -4.86 24.56
C PRO A 153 -1.44 -4.90 25.92
N SER A 154 -0.70 -3.84 26.25
CA SER A 154 -0.17 -3.62 27.60
C SER A 154 -0.96 -2.55 28.37
N ASP A 155 -1.92 -1.91 27.72
CA ASP A 155 -2.80 -0.90 28.28
C ASP A 155 -4.20 -0.98 27.63
N GLU A 156 -5.14 -0.16 28.11
CA GLU A 156 -6.53 -0.14 27.63
C GLU A 156 -6.80 0.99 26.61
N THR A 157 -5.75 1.61 26.06
CA THR A 157 -5.91 2.77 25.15
C THR A 157 -6.64 2.40 23.87
N GLY A 158 -6.38 1.21 23.32
CA GLY A 158 -7.08 0.69 22.14
C GLY A 158 -8.57 0.47 22.41
N ARG A 159 -8.91 -0.10 23.57
CA ARG A 159 -10.31 -0.34 23.96
C ARG A 159 -11.05 0.96 24.19
N ALA A 160 -10.45 1.89 24.91
CA ALA A 160 -11.04 3.20 25.15
C ALA A 160 -11.29 3.98 23.84
N ALA A 161 -10.33 3.94 22.90
CA ALA A 161 -10.49 4.57 21.59
C ALA A 161 -11.63 3.94 20.76
N PHE A 162 -11.75 2.61 20.80
CA PHE A 162 -12.86 1.89 20.18
C PHE A 162 -14.21 2.32 20.76
N ASP A 163 -14.36 2.22 22.08
CA ASP A 163 -15.63 2.51 22.76
C ASP A 163 -16.06 3.98 22.52
N ALA A 164 -15.10 4.91 22.53
CA ALA A 164 -15.37 6.34 22.32
C ALA A 164 -15.76 6.68 20.86
N GLN A 165 -15.15 6.05 19.87
CA GLN A 165 -15.37 6.39 18.45
C GLN A 165 -16.54 5.62 17.84
N VAL A 166 -16.68 4.32 18.15
CA VAL A 166 -17.65 3.43 17.51
C VAL A 166 -19.07 3.66 18.02
N GLY A 167 -19.24 3.95 19.32
CA GLY A 167 -20.55 4.14 19.92
C GLY A 167 -21.44 2.90 19.77
N GLN A 168 -22.58 3.05 19.09
CA GLN A 168 -23.59 2.00 18.88
C GLN A 168 -23.57 1.38 17.48
N ASP A 169 -22.52 1.63 16.69
CA ASP A 169 -22.41 1.08 15.34
C ASP A 169 -22.16 -0.44 15.39
N SER A 170 -23.21 -1.21 15.11
CA SER A 170 -23.20 -2.68 15.17
C SER A 170 -22.35 -3.35 14.11
N ARG A 171 -21.84 -2.60 13.12
CA ARG A 171 -20.89 -3.12 12.12
C ARG A 171 -19.53 -3.42 12.74
N PHE A 172 -19.21 -2.80 13.88
CA PHE A 172 -17.88 -2.84 14.48
C PHE A 172 -17.81 -3.81 15.65
N ARG A 173 -16.73 -4.59 15.71
CA ARG A 173 -16.44 -5.55 16.77
C ARG A 173 -15.02 -5.37 17.27
N TYR A 174 -14.81 -5.63 18.56
CA TYR A 174 -13.50 -5.59 19.20
C TYR A 174 -13.12 -6.97 19.72
N VAL A 175 -11.93 -7.45 19.36
CA VAL A 175 -11.39 -8.74 19.77
C VAL A 175 -9.96 -8.58 20.24
N ARG A 176 -9.56 -9.35 21.26
CA ARG A 176 -8.17 -9.41 21.72
C ARG A 176 -7.47 -10.65 21.17
N GLU A 177 -6.25 -10.48 20.72
CA GLU A 177 -5.30 -11.58 20.47
C GLU A 177 -4.19 -11.51 21.52
N PRO A 178 -4.09 -12.47 22.45
CA PRO A 178 -3.12 -12.40 23.54
C PRO A 178 -1.66 -12.64 23.09
N ARG A 179 -1.42 -13.29 21.95
CA ARG A 179 -0.06 -13.58 21.47
C ARG A 179 0.48 -12.42 20.64
N PRO A 180 1.66 -11.86 20.96
CA PRO A 180 2.21 -10.76 20.19
C PRO A 180 2.60 -11.20 18.76
N GLY A 181 2.37 -10.33 17.79
CA GLY A 181 2.74 -10.54 16.40
C GLY A 181 1.61 -10.15 15.46
N LEU A 182 1.92 -9.38 14.42
CA LEU A 182 0.94 -8.91 13.45
C LEU A 182 0.26 -10.08 12.71
N SER A 183 1.02 -11.13 12.36
CA SER A 183 0.44 -12.35 11.79
C SER A 183 -0.53 -13.05 12.75
N CYS A 184 -0.24 -13.11 14.05
CA CYS A 184 -1.17 -13.64 15.05
C CYS A 184 -2.47 -12.83 15.07
N ALA A 185 -2.37 -11.50 15.04
CA ALA A 185 -3.53 -10.61 14.99
C ALA A 185 -4.34 -10.78 13.69
N ARG A 186 -3.68 -10.86 12.53
CA ARG A 186 -4.34 -11.09 11.25
C ARG A 186 -5.04 -12.44 11.19
N ASN A 187 -4.41 -13.48 11.74
CA ASN A 187 -5.01 -14.82 11.85
C ASN A 187 -6.18 -14.84 12.84
N ARG A 188 -6.10 -14.10 13.94
CA ARG A 188 -7.26 -13.93 14.84
C ARG A 188 -8.41 -13.26 14.09
N GLY A 189 -8.13 -12.19 13.33
CA GLY A 189 -9.12 -11.57 12.46
C GLY A 189 -9.74 -12.57 11.48
N LEU A 190 -8.92 -13.38 10.79
CA LEU A 190 -9.39 -14.41 9.86
C LEU A 190 -10.35 -15.44 10.48
N ALA A 191 -10.18 -15.74 11.76
CA ALA A 191 -11.06 -16.62 12.52
C ALA A 191 -12.39 -15.96 12.92
N GLU A 192 -12.44 -14.63 12.98
CA GLU A 192 -13.60 -13.84 13.45
C GLU A 192 -14.51 -13.34 12.32
N VAL A 193 -13.96 -13.22 11.11
CA VAL A 193 -14.68 -12.67 9.96
C VAL A 193 -15.73 -13.62 9.42
N ARG A 194 -16.87 -13.04 9.02
CA ARG A 194 -18.00 -13.74 8.42
C ARG A 194 -18.03 -13.60 6.89
N GLY A 195 -17.49 -12.50 6.37
CA GLY A 195 -17.57 -12.19 4.95
C GLY A 195 -16.72 -13.09 4.06
N PRO A 196 -17.15 -13.33 2.82
CA PRO A 196 -16.40 -14.09 1.83
C PRO A 196 -15.12 -13.37 1.36
N VAL A 197 -15.04 -12.05 1.55
CA VAL A 197 -13.83 -11.25 1.38
C VAL A 197 -13.39 -10.69 2.73
N ILE A 198 -12.10 -10.83 3.03
CA ILE A 198 -11.44 -10.21 4.18
C ILE A 198 -10.52 -9.11 3.69
N ALA A 199 -10.72 -7.89 4.18
CA ALA A 199 -9.87 -6.74 3.90
C ALA A 199 -9.02 -6.40 5.12
N TYR A 200 -7.75 -6.07 4.91
CA TYR A 200 -6.82 -5.62 5.94
C TYR A 200 -6.37 -4.20 5.64
N THR A 201 -6.31 -3.38 6.69
CA THR A 201 -5.69 -2.06 6.70
C THR A 201 -5.01 -1.82 8.05
N ASP A 202 -4.12 -0.84 8.10
CA ASP A 202 -3.32 -0.54 9.30
C ASP A 202 -3.98 0.56 10.16
N ASP A 203 -3.56 0.66 11.43
CA ASP A 203 -4.06 1.69 12.35
C ASP A 203 -3.41 3.08 12.14
N ASP A 204 -2.34 3.17 11.36
CA ASP A 204 -1.62 4.39 11.01
C ASP A 204 -1.87 4.88 9.57
N VAL A 205 -3.04 4.53 9.01
CA VAL A 205 -3.52 5.04 7.72
C VAL A 205 -4.77 5.89 7.84
N ARG A 206 -5.01 6.75 6.85
CA ARG A 206 -6.32 7.32 6.53
C ARG A 206 -6.94 6.51 5.40
N VAL A 207 -8.17 6.04 5.57
CA VAL A 207 -8.84 5.22 4.56
C VAL A 207 -9.67 6.12 3.64
N ASP A 208 -9.52 5.94 2.32
CA ASP A 208 -10.33 6.66 1.33
C ASP A 208 -11.80 6.21 1.41
N ALA A 209 -12.74 7.13 1.18
CA ALA A 209 -14.17 6.80 1.24
C ALA A 209 -14.57 5.71 0.22
N GLY A 210 -13.92 5.69 -0.94
CA GLY A 210 -14.13 4.69 -1.99
C GLY A 210 -13.31 3.40 -1.81
N TRP A 211 -12.52 3.26 -0.74
CA TRP A 211 -11.57 2.16 -0.55
C TRP A 211 -12.21 0.77 -0.69
N LEU A 212 -13.35 0.53 -0.03
CA LEU A 212 -14.05 -0.76 -0.11
C LEU A 212 -14.59 -1.05 -1.51
N LEU A 213 -15.12 -0.02 -2.18
CA LEU A 213 -15.60 -0.15 -3.55
C LEU A 213 -14.45 -0.46 -4.51
N GLY A 214 -13.29 0.17 -4.31
CA GLY A 214 -12.05 -0.16 -5.01
C GLY A 214 -11.65 -1.62 -4.80
N LEU A 215 -11.57 -2.09 -3.56
CA LEU A 215 -11.25 -3.49 -3.27
C LEU A 215 -12.23 -4.46 -3.94
N ALA A 216 -13.52 -4.16 -3.91
CA ALA A 216 -14.55 -4.96 -4.59
C ALA A 216 -14.37 -4.96 -6.12
N ARG A 217 -14.06 -3.81 -6.74
CA ARG A 217 -13.72 -3.72 -8.18
C ARG A 217 -12.54 -4.60 -8.55
N GLY A 218 -11.53 -4.68 -7.69
CA GLY A 218 -10.36 -5.53 -7.90
C GLY A 218 -10.73 -7.02 -8.09
N PHE A 219 -11.69 -7.53 -7.33
CA PHE A 219 -12.16 -8.91 -7.48
C PHE A 219 -12.96 -9.15 -8.76
N ASP A 220 -13.56 -8.12 -9.35
CA ASP A 220 -14.27 -8.23 -10.62
C ASP A 220 -13.34 -8.22 -11.84
N ARG A 221 -12.05 -7.86 -11.67
CA ARG A 221 -11.08 -7.85 -12.77
C ARG A 221 -10.87 -9.23 -13.38
N ARG A 222 -10.95 -10.30 -12.57
CA ARG A 222 -10.82 -11.69 -13.02
C ARG A 222 -11.47 -12.66 -12.02
N LEU A 223 -12.08 -13.73 -12.50
CA LEU A 223 -12.79 -14.70 -11.65
C LEU A 223 -11.90 -15.46 -10.66
N ASP A 224 -10.61 -15.59 -10.94
CA ASP A 224 -9.60 -16.28 -10.14
C ASP A 224 -8.75 -15.34 -9.26
N VAL A 225 -9.11 -14.05 -9.17
CA VAL A 225 -8.48 -13.09 -8.26
C VAL A 225 -8.68 -13.56 -6.83
N GLY A 226 -7.58 -13.98 -6.19
CA GLY A 226 -7.55 -14.41 -4.79
C GLY A 226 -7.20 -13.28 -3.83
N CYS A 227 -6.54 -12.22 -4.33
CA CYS A 227 -6.11 -11.07 -3.55
C CYS A 227 -6.21 -9.78 -4.37
N VAL A 228 -6.61 -8.70 -3.70
CA VAL A 228 -6.59 -7.34 -4.25
C VAL A 228 -5.67 -6.50 -3.37
N THR A 229 -4.85 -5.66 -3.98
CA THR A 229 -4.03 -4.66 -3.29
C THR A 229 -4.37 -3.28 -3.82
N GLY A 230 -4.08 -2.25 -3.03
CA GLY A 230 -4.43 -0.88 -3.37
C GLY A 230 -3.25 0.08 -3.41
N MET A 231 -3.53 1.29 -3.90
CA MET A 231 -2.58 2.40 -3.84
C MET A 231 -2.38 2.84 -2.38
N VAL A 232 -1.13 3.12 -2.00
CA VAL A 232 -0.78 3.63 -0.69
C VAL A 232 -0.05 4.95 -0.86
N CYS A 233 -0.82 6.04 -0.79
CA CYS A 233 -0.28 7.39 -0.87
C CYS A 233 0.33 7.81 0.46
N THR A 234 1.24 8.78 0.42
CA THR A 234 1.83 9.37 1.62
C THR A 234 0.90 10.42 2.20
N ALA A 235 0.58 10.35 3.49
CA ALA A 235 -0.29 11.32 4.16
C ALA A 235 0.41 12.65 4.47
N THR A 236 1.70 12.63 4.84
CA THR A 236 2.48 13.80 5.28
C THR A 236 3.93 13.73 4.80
N LEU A 237 4.52 14.89 4.51
CA LEU A 237 5.93 15.04 4.10
C LEU A 237 6.57 16.27 4.78
N ASP A 238 6.28 16.43 6.06
CA ASP A 238 6.75 17.54 6.88
C ASP A 238 8.22 17.34 7.28
N THR A 239 8.65 16.10 7.51
CA THR A 239 10.00 15.80 8.01
C THR A 239 10.92 15.15 6.99
N ALA A 240 12.23 15.25 7.24
CA ALA A 240 13.26 14.59 6.45
C ALA A 240 13.12 13.05 6.46
N ALA A 241 12.64 12.48 7.57
CA ALA A 241 12.46 11.04 7.70
C ALA A 241 11.33 10.53 6.80
N GLU A 242 10.21 11.27 6.75
CA GLU A 242 9.09 10.98 5.86
C GLU A 242 9.50 11.08 4.40
N ARG A 243 10.19 12.17 4.02
CA ARG A 243 10.70 12.38 2.66
C ARG A 243 11.69 11.30 2.21
N TYR A 244 12.58 10.86 3.10
CA TYR A 244 13.49 9.75 2.80
C TYR A 244 12.72 8.46 2.49
N PHE A 245 11.73 8.14 3.32
CA PHE A 245 10.96 6.92 3.19
C PHE A 245 10.15 6.93 1.90
N ASP A 246 9.43 8.02 1.66
CA ASP A 246 8.62 8.25 0.47
C ASP A 246 9.43 8.13 -0.82
N ALA A 247 10.62 8.75 -0.89
CA ALA A 247 11.49 8.66 -2.08
C ALA A 247 12.06 7.26 -2.34
N ARG A 248 11.90 6.30 -1.42
CA ARG A 248 12.41 4.92 -1.54
C ARG A 248 11.34 3.92 -1.95
N VAL A 249 10.07 4.21 -1.66
CA VAL A 249 8.96 3.29 -1.92
C VAL A 249 8.22 3.71 -3.18
N SER A 250 7.71 2.74 -3.92
CA SER A 250 6.94 2.97 -5.16
C SER A 250 5.44 2.69 -4.96
N TRP A 251 4.94 2.85 -3.74
CA TRP A 251 3.58 2.40 -3.36
C TRP A 251 2.44 3.24 -3.95
N SER A 252 2.78 4.43 -4.46
CA SER A 252 1.86 5.38 -5.09
C SER A 252 2.19 5.67 -6.56
N ASP A 253 3.18 4.97 -7.13
CA ASP A 253 3.69 5.27 -8.48
C ASP A 253 2.75 4.77 -9.60
N GLY A 254 1.87 3.81 -9.31
CA GLY A 254 0.99 3.19 -10.30
C GLY A 254 -0.45 3.67 -10.19
N CYS A 255 -0.96 4.42 -11.16
CA CYS A 255 -2.39 4.72 -11.24
C CYS A 255 -3.16 3.73 -12.15
N THR A 256 -2.49 2.72 -12.69
CA THR A 256 -3.08 1.78 -13.66
C THR A 256 -3.45 0.45 -13.00
N PRO A 257 -4.73 0.01 -13.10
CA PRO A 257 -5.13 -1.31 -12.63
C PRO A 257 -4.32 -2.42 -13.32
N THR A 258 -3.81 -3.37 -12.55
CA THR A 258 -2.92 -4.43 -13.05
C THR A 258 -3.29 -5.77 -12.44
N VAL A 259 -3.32 -6.84 -13.25
CA VAL A 259 -3.52 -8.21 -12.74
C VAL A 259 -2.21 -8.98 -12.88
N TYR A 260 -1.81 -9.65 -11.81
CA TYR A 260 -0.62 -10.49 -11.70
C TYR A 260 -1.02 -11.96 -11.51
N ASP A 261 -0.50 -12.83 -12.38
CA ASP A 261 -0.50 -14.29 -12.27
C ASP A 261 0.93 -14.83 -12.21
N ALA A 262 1.10 -16.14 -12.04
CA ALA A 262 2.43 -16.76 -11.94
C ALA A 262 3.34 -16.54 -13.18
N SER A 263 2.79 -16.10 -14.31
CA SER A 263 3.47 -15.96 -15.60
C SER A 263 3.55 -14.53 -16.14
N SER A 264 3.07 -13.51 -15.42
CA SER A 264 2.88 -12.17 -16.01
C SER A 264 4.15 -11.44 -16.45
N HIS A 265 5.32 -11.80 -15.92
CA HIS A 265 6.60 -11.14 -16.24
C HIS A 265 7.71 -12.18 -16.48
N PRO A 266 7.65 -12.93 -17.59
CA PRO A 266 8.65 -13.98 -17.88
C PRO A 266 10.07 -13.42 -18.08
N GLU A 267 10.19 -12.13 -18.40
CA GLU A 267 11.46 -11.42 -18.58
C GLU A 267 12.13 -11.01 -17.26
N ASP A 268 11.37 -10.95 -16.15
CA ASP A 268 11.88 -10.58 -14.84
C ASP A 268 12.36 -11.83 -14.09
N PRO A 269 13.68 -12.00 -13.90
CA PRO A 269 14.19 -13.17 -13.23
C PRO A 269 13.81 -13.22 -11.74
N LEU A 270 13.45 -12.10 -11.12
CA LEU A 270 13.03 -12.12 -9.73
C LEU A 270 11.52 -12.34 -9.58
N TYR A 271 10.79 -12.50 -10.67
CA TYR A 271 9.36 -12.79 -10.64
C TYR A 271 9.08 -14.27 -10.27
N PRO A 272 8.06 -14.56 -9.45
CA PRO A 272 7.21 -13.66 -8.65
C PRO A 272 7.75 -13.39 -7.23
N TYR A 273 9.03 -13.65 -6.97
CA TYR A 273 9.64 -13.61 -5.63
C TYR A 273 9.86 -12.20 -5.08
N ALA A 274 9.98 -11.19 -5.95
CA ALA A 274 9.99 -9.77 -5.59
C ALA A 274 8.58 -9.24 -5.24
N ALA A 275 7.93 -9.90 -4.27
CA ALA A 275 6.49 -9.75 -4.01
C ALA A 275 6.05 -8.35 -3.54
N GLY A 276 6.98 -7.48 -3.13
CA GLY A 276 6.68 -6.11 -2.74
C GLY A 276 6.15 -5.24 -3.89
N ARG A 277 6.30 -5.70 -5.15
CA ARG A 277 5.71 -5.03 -6.31
C ARG A 277 4.19 -5.21 -6.41
N PHE A 278 3.63 -6.21 -5.74
CA PHE A 278 2.21 -6.50 -5.83
C PHE A 278 1.37 -5.59 -4.94
N GLY A 279 1.96 -4.97 -3.92
CA GLY A 279 1.28 -4.09 -2.98
C GLY A 279 1.87 -4.21 -1.58
N THR A 280 1.12 -3.80 -0.57
CA THR A 280 1.56 -3.77 0.82
C THR A 280 0.44 -4.18 1.77
N GLY A 281 0.81 -4.54 3.00
CA GLY A 281 -0.15 -4.86 4.06
C GLY A 281 -1.13 -3.74 4.46
N ALA A 282 -0.90 -2.49 4.03
CA ALA A 282 -1.70 -1.32 4.41
C ALA A 282 -3.00 -1.18 3.61
N SER A 283 -3.07 -1.76 2.41
CA SER A 283 -4.30 -1.83 1.61
C SER A 283 -4.33 -3.14 0.83
N MET A 284 -4.95 -4.16 1.42
CA MET A 284 -5.07 -5.47 0.80
C MET A 284 -6.38 -6.15 1.19
N ALA A 285 -6.93 -6.95 0.29
CA ALA A 285 -8.06 -7.83 0.56
C ALA A 285 -7.84 -9.19 -0.07
N PHE A 286 -8.52 -10.20 0.46
CA PHE A 286 -8.41 -11.56 0.01
C PHE A 286 -9.78 -12.21 -0.02
N ARG A 287 -9.96 -13.22 -0.87
CA ARG A 287 -11.02 -14.20 -0.64
C ARG A 287 -10.73 -14.91 0.68
N THR A 288 -11.65 -14.81 1.64
CA THR A 288 -11.49 -15.38 2.98
C THR A 288 -11.17 -16.87 2.92
N GLN A 289 -11.86 -17.61 2.04
CA GLN A 289 -11.60 -19.03 1.84
C GLN A 289 -10.17 -19.31 1.35
N VAL A 290 -9.61 -18.47 0.47
CA VAL A 290 -8.26 -18.67 -0.07
C VAL A 290 -7.21 -18.53 1.03
N VAL A 291 -7.33 -17.53 1.90
CA VAL A 291 -6.41 -17.35 3.02
C VAL A 291 -6.51 -18.53 4.01
N ARG A 292 -7.72 -19.05 4.25
CA ARG A 292 -7.95 -20.25 5.06
C ARG A 292 -7.32 -21.49 4.43
N GLU A 293 -7.49 -21.70 3.13
CA GLU A 293 -6.88 -22.80 2.35
C GLU A 293 -5.34 -22.75 2.42
N LEU A 294 -4.76 -21.56 2.43
CA LEU A 294 -3.31 -21.33 2.54
C LEU A 294 -2.78 -21.42 3.98
N GLY A 295 -3.64 -21.65 4.98
CA GLY A 295 -3.26 -21.76 6.38
C GLY A 295 -2.99 -20.43 7.09
N GLY A 296 -3.49 -19.31 6.57
CA GLY A 296 -3.31 -17.99 7.18
C GLY A 296 -1.95 -17.34 6.92
N PHE A 297 -1.63 -16.33 7.72
CA PHE A 297 -0.33 -15.65 7.77
C PHE A 297 0.65 -16.45 8.62
N ASP A 298 1.93 -16.46 8.23
CA ASP A 298 2.98 -17.13 9.01
C ASP A 298 3.28 -16.34 10.29
N GLU A 299 3.00 -16.94 11.45
CA GLU A 299 3.22 -16.35 12.77
C GLU A 299 4.72 -16.11 13.09
N ALA A 300 5.66 -16.66 12.31
CA ALA A 300 7.08 -16.35 12.40
C ALA A 300 7.44 -14.98 11.80
N LEU A 301 6.60 -14.48 10.89
CA LEU A 301 6.82 -13.26 10.12
C LEU A 301 6.03 -12.09 10.69
N GLY A 302 6.45 -10.88 10.35
CA GLY A 302 5.69 -9.66 10.60
C GLY A 302 6.05 -8.85 11.84
N ALA A 303 5.48 -7.65 11.91
CA ALA A 303 5.72 -6.71 12.99
C ALA A 303 5.37 -7.32 14.36
N GLY A 304 6.12 -6.96 15.40
CA GLY A 304 5.93 -7.53 16.74
C GLY A 304 6.58 -8.90 16.97
N THR A 305 7.09 -9.56 15.93
CA THR A 305 7.90 -10.78 16.03
C THR A 305 9.42 -10.46 15.98
N ALA A 306 10.26 -11.49 16.08
CA ALA A 306 11.70 -11.35 15.92
C ALA A 306 12.10 -10.88 14.51
N THR A 307 11.35 -11.26 13.47
CA THR A 307 11.68 -10.99 12.06
C THR A 307 11.26 -9.60 11.58
N LYS A 308 10.25 -9.00 12.25
CA LYS A 308 9.80 -7.61 12.09
C LYS A 308 9.15 -7.24 10.74
N GLY A 309 8.88 -8.20 9.87
CA GLY A 309 8.23 -7.97 8.57
C GLY A 309 8.21 -9.22 7.69
N GLY A 310 7.81 -9.05 6.43
CA GLY A 310 7.86 -10.08 5.39
C GLY A 310 6.62 -10.98 5.28
N GLU A 311 5.62 -10.75 6.12
CA GLU A 311 4.38 -11.53 6.17
C GLU A 311 3.43 -11.24 5.00
N ASP A 312 3.42 -10.01 4.49
CA ASP A 312 2.68 -9.61 3.30
C ASP A 312 3.32 -10.19 2.03
N LEU A 313 4.64 -10.08 1.90
CA LEU A 313 5.43 -10.72 0.84
C LEU A 313 5.15 -12.23 0.75
N ASP A 314 5.13 -12.89 1.90
CA ASP A 314 4.87 -14.32 2.02
C ASP A 314 3.47 -14.71 1.53
N ILE A 315 2.42 -14.03 2.01
CA ILE A 315 1.05 -14.39 1.60
C ILE A 315 0.82 -14.07 0.12
N PHE A 316 1.35 -12.97 -0.41
CA PHE A 316 1.20 -12.63 -1.84
C PHE A 316 1.82 -13.69 -2.75
N LEU A 317 3.03 -14.15 -2.42
CA LEU A 317 3.65 -15.23 -3.18
C LEU A 317 2.83 -16.53 -3.07
N ARG A 318 2.35 -16.88 -1.88
CA ARG A 318 1.53 -18.08 -1.67
C ARG A 318 0.20 -18.05 -2.43
N ILE A 319 -0.40 -16.87 -2.61
CA ILE A 319 -1.58 -16.70 -3.47
C ILE A 319 -1.26 -17.11 -4.92
N LEU A 320 -0.16 -16.60 -5.49
CA LEU A 320 0.27 -16.97 -6.86
C LEU A 320 0.63 -18.45 -6.97
N GLN A 321 1.37 -18.99 -5.99
CA GLN A 321 1.73 -20.40 -5.95
C GLN A 321 0.52 -21.32 -5.75
N GLY A 322 -0.56 -20.81 -5.14
CA GLY A 322 -1.84 -21.48 -5.02
C GLY A 322 -2.69 -21.47 -6.30
N GLY A 323 -2.20 -20.88 -7.39
CA GLY A 323 -2.90 -20.81 -8.69
C GLY A 323 -3.95 -19.69 -8.77
N TYR A 324 -3.97 -18.78 -7.80
CA TYR A 324 -4.80 -17.59 -7.82
C TYR A 324 -4.03 -16.38 -8.35
N THR A 325 -4.74 -15.28 -8.58
CA THR A 325 -4.15 -14.04 -9.07
C THR A 325 -4.29 -12.88 -8.09
N LEU A 326 -3.43 -11.88 -8.26
CA LEU A 326 -3.47 -10.62 -7.53
C LEU A 326 -3.94 -9.52 -8.47
N ALA A 327 -4.89 -8.70 -8.05
CA ALA A 327 -5.24 -7.47 -8.74
C ALA A 327 -4.74 -6.26 -7.93
N TYR A 328 -3.92 -5.42 -8.54
CA TYR A 328 -3.66 -4.08 -8.05
C TYR A 328 -4.75 -3.14 -8.55
N GLU A 329 -5.50 -2.54 -7.62
CA GLU A 329 -6.60 -1.62 -7.89
C GLU A 329 -6.32 -0.25 -7.25
N PRO A 330 -5.83 0.73 -8.02
CA PRO A 330 -5.48 2.07 -7.53
C PRO A 330 -6.61 2.74 -6.73
N ALA A 331 -7.87 2.52 -7.10
CA ALA A 331 -9.02 3.09 -6.40
C ALA A 331 -9.20 2.55 -4.97
N ALA A 332 -8.57 1.42 -4.61
CA ALA A 332 -8.48 0.94 -3.23
C ALA A 332 -7.43 1.73 -2.42
N LEU A 333 -7.60 3.05 -2.36
CA LEU A 333 -6.60 3.96 -1.83
C LEU A 333 -6.61 4.05 -0.29
N VAL A 334 -5.41 4.13 0.28
CA VAL A 334 -5.19 4.63 1.65
C VAL A 334 -4.07 5.68 1.66
N TRP A 335 -4.06 6.53 2.70
CA TRP A 335 -2.98 7.48 2.96
C TRP A 335 -2.19 7.05 4.20
N HIS A 336 -0.95 6.62 4.02
CA HIS A 336 -0.11 6.10 5.08
C HIS A 336 0.73 7.22 5.71
N ARG A 337 0.78 7.23 7.05
CA ARG A 337 1.64 8.14 7.80
C ARG A 337 3.00 7.49 8.07
N HIS A 338 4.04 8.06 7.49
CA HIS A 338 5.40 7.59 7.72
C HIS A 338 5.90 7.94 9.12
N ARG A 339 6.99 7.30 9.55
CA ARG A 339 7.64 7.69 10.81
C ARG A 339 8.24 9.09 10.64
N SER A 340 7.84 10.02 11.50
CA SER A 340 8.25 11.42 11.43
C SER A 340 9.68 11.65 11.93
N ASP A 341 10.25 10.73 12.71
CA ASP A 341 11.60 10.85 13.26
C ASP A 341 12.59 9.79 12.74
N MET A 342 13.87 10.14 12.82
CA MET A 342 14.97 9.29 12.32
C MET A 342 15.17 8.01 13.12
N ALA A 343 14.80 7.97 14.41
CA ALA A 343 14.94 6.77 15.23
C ALA A 343 13.88 5.73 14.85
N GLY A 344 12.64 6.16 14.66
CA GLY A 344 11.54 5.37 14.12
C GLY A 344 11.87 4.84 12.73
N LEU A 345 12.35 5.70 11.83
CA LEU A 345 12.78 5.31 10.49
C LEU A 345 13.90 4.25 10.51
N ARG A 346 14.94 4.43 11.33
CA ARG A 346 16.04 3.44 11.47
C ARG A 346 15.54 2.08 11.94
N LYS A 347 14.60 2.06 12.89
CA LYS A 347 13.99 0.82 13.39
C LYS A 347 13.19 0.13 12.29
N GLN A 348 12.43 0.88 11.51
CA GLN A 348 11.63 0.37 10.40
C GLN A 348 12.49 -0.20 9.27
N ILE A 349 13.52 0.52 8.83
CA ILE A 349 14.44 0.05 7.78
C ILE A 349 15.18 -1.22 8.18
N PHE A 350 15.64 -1.32 9.44
CA PHE A 350 16.18 -2.57 9.96
C PHE A 350 15.16 -3.71 9.87
N GLY A 351 13.90 -3.42 10.24
CA GLY A 351 12.80 -4.37 10.17
C GLY A 351 12.52 -4.87 8.76
N TYR A 352 12.54 -4.00 7.76
CA TYR A 352 12.37 -4.38 6.35
C TYR A 352 13.49 -5.27 5.85
N GLY A 353 14.76 -4.96 6.16
CA GLY A 353 15.88 -5.83 5.80
C GLY A 353 15.77 -7.23 6.44
N SER A 354 15.45 -7.28 7.74
CA SER A 354 15.23 -8.53 8.48
C SER A 354 14.04 -9.33 7.95
N GLY A 355 12.90 -8.67 7.70
CA GLY A 355 11.69 -9.30 7.19
C GLY A 355 11.88 -9.88 5.80
N LEU A 356 12.52 -9.13 4.89
CA LEU A 356 12.83 -9.59 3.53
C LEU A 356 13.67 -10.87 3.55
N THR A 357 14.73 -10.90 4.34
CA THR A 357 15.63 -12.07 4.39
C THR A 357 15.07 -13.23 5.23
N ALA A 358 14.21 -12.96 6.19
CA ALA A 358 13.41 -14.00 6.87
C ALA A 358 12.42 -14.66 5.89
N TYR A 359 11.71 -13.87 5.08
CA TYR A 359 10.87 -14.37 3.99
C TYR A 359 11.68 -15.22 3.00
N VAL A 360 12.82 -14.74 2.51
CA VAL A 360 13.71 -15.53 1.62
C VAL A 360 14.17 -16.82 2.30
N THR A 361 14.49 -16.78 3.60
CA THR A 361 14.89 -17.96 4.38
C THR A 361 13.78 -19.00 4.41
N LYS A 362 12.53 -18.59 4.64
CA LYS A 362 11.36 -19.47 4.56
C LYS A 362 11.26 -20.14 3.19
N LEU A 363 11.41 -19.38 2.10
CA LEU A 363 11.37 -19.94 0.75
C LEU A 363 12.47 -20.95 0.47
N LEU A 364 13.66 -20.76 1.04
CA LEU A 364 14.76 -21.71 0.91
C LEU A 364 14.54 -23.00 1.72
N LEU A 365 13.70 -22.97 2.75
CA LEU A 365 13.32 -24.16 3.52
C LEU A 365 12.24 -24.99 2.81
N ASP A 366 11.39 -24.36 2.01
CA ASP A 366 10.45 -25.07 1.14
C ASP A 366 11.16 -25.64 -0.11
N SER A 367 11.09 -26.96 -0.29
CA SER A 367 11.81 -27.65 -1.36
C SER A 367 11.40 -27.22 -2.78
N ARG A 368 10.14 -26.80 -2.96
CA ARG A 368 9.60 -26.35 -4.25
C ARG A 368 10.10 -24.95 -4.57
N SER A 369 9.91 -24.01 -3.65
CA SER A 369 10.34 -22.62 -3.77
C SER A 369 11.87 -22.50 -3.85
N ARG A 370 12.62 -23.31 -3.09
CA ARG A 370 14.09 -23.35 -3.15
C ARG A 370 14.61 -23.62 -4.55
N ARG A 371 14.09 -24.64 -5.26
CA ARG A 371 14.58 -24.98 -6.61
C ARG A 371 14.35 -23.84 -7.60
N ALA A 372 13.18 -23.22 -7.54
CA ALA A 372 12.83 -22.13 -8.41
C ALA A 372 13.65 -20.87 -8.08
N LEU A 373 13.80 -20.51 -6.80
CA LEU A 373 14.61 -19.37 -6.37
C LEU A 373 16.10 -19.54 -6.72
N LEU A 374 16.68 -20.73 -6.55
CA LEU A 374 18.07 -21.00 -6.92
C LEU A 374 18.34 -20.82 -8.43
N ARG A 375 17.35 -21.12 -9.29
CA ARG A 375 17.45 -20.85 -10.73
C ARG A 375 17.51 -19.36 -11.04
N GLN A 376 16.94 -18.52 -10.18
CA GLN A 376 16.91 -17.07 -10.35
C GLN A 376 18.15 -16.34 -9.81
N VAL A 377 19.04 -17.01 -9.08
CA VAL A 377 20.26 -16.38 -8.52
C VAL A 377 21.16 -15.82 -9.62
N GLY A 378 21.45 -16.60 -10.67
CA GLY A 378 22.31 -16.16 -11.77
C GLY A 378 21.72 -14.96 -12.54
N PRO A 379 20.49 -15.07 -13.06
CA PRO A 379 19.80 -13.96 -13.71
C PRO A 379 19.62 -12.72 -12.81
N GLY A 380 19.29 -12.90 -11.53
CA GLY A 380 19.17 -11.80 -10.56
C GLY A 380 20.49 -11.07 -10.30
N LEU A 381 21.61 -11.80 -10.20
CA LEU A 381 22.95 -11.20 -10.12
C LEU A 381 23.29 -10.42 -11.39
N ALA A 382 22.96 -10.95 -12.57
CA ALA A 382 23.17 -10.27 -13.84
C ALA A 382 22.34 -8.97 -13.94
N GLN A 383 21.09 -8.99 -13.48
CA GLN A 383 20.23 -7.81 -13.40
C GLN A 383 20.80 -6.77 -12.42
N ALA A 384 21.25 -7.19 -11.23
CA ALA A 384 21.87 -6.28 -10.26
C ALA A 384 23.12 -5.60 -10.86
N VAL A 385 23.98 -6.35 -11.56
CA VAL A 385 25.15 -5.79 -12.25
C VAL A 385 24.74 -4.81 -13.35
N ARG A 386 23.69 -5.10 -14.13
CA ARG A 386 23.15 -4.20 -15.17
C ARG A 386 22.64 -2.89 -14.58
N VAL A 387 21.82 -2.96 -13.52
CA VAL A 387 21.30 -1.78 -12.81
C VAL A 387 22.45 -0.96 -12.22
N THR A 388 23.44 -1.60 -11.62
CA THR A 388 24.60 -0.88 -11.06
C THR A 388 25.45 -0.21 -12.15
N ARG A 389 25.55 -0.82 -13.34
CA ARG A 389 26.25 -0.24 -14.50
C ARG A 389 25.46 0.90 -15.15
N SER A 390 24.15 0.80 -15.26
CA SER A 390 23.30 1.90 -15.77
C SER A 390 23.26 3.07 -14.77
N SER A 391 23.18 2.82 -13.47
CA SER A 391 23.30 3.88 -12.43
C SER A 391 24.68 4.54 -12.43
N LYS A 392 25.77 3.80 -12.66
CA LYS A 392 27.12 4.38 -12.84
C LYS A 392 27.27 5.18 -14.14
N ARG A 393 26.55 4.83 -15.21
CA ARG A 393 26.50 5.63 -16.45
C ARG A 393 25.77 6.96 -16.23
N VAL A 394 24.70 6.95 -15.43
CA VAL A 394 23.94 8.16 -15.06
C VAL A 394 24.69 9.04 -14.06
N GLN A 395 25.55 8.47 -13.19
CA GLN A 395 26.43 9.24 -12.29
C GLN A 395 27.77 9.65 -12.92
N GLY A 396 28.13 9.12 -14.09
CA GLY A 396 29.41 9.36 -14.77
C GLY A 396 29.35 10.36 -15.92
N SER A 397 28.15 10.80 -16.33
CA SER A 397 27.98 11.92 -17.26
C SER A 397 27.72 13.20 -16.46
N ALA A 398 28.76 14.01 -16.24
CA ALA A 398 28.54 15.45 -16.17
C ALA A 398 27.73 15.84 -17.42
N PRO A 399 26.70 16.70 -17.32
CA PRO A 399 25.90 17.06 -18.47
C PRO A 399 26.83 17.74 -19.49
N ALA A 400 27.10 17.03 -20.58
CA ALA A 400 27.65 17.64 -21.77
C ALA A 400 26.53 18.53 -22.32
N GLU A 401 26.79 19.83 -22.34
CA GLU A 401 26.04 20.80 -23.12
C GLU A 401 26.02 20.34 -24.58
N GLU A 402 24.84 20.14 -25.16
CA GLU A 402 24.60 20.24 -26.61
C GLU A 402 23.07 20.37 -26.86
N PRO A 403 22.65 20.96 -27.99
CA PRO A 403 22.03 22.28 -27.99
C PRO A 403 20.51 22.22 -28.08
N VAL A 404 19.88 23.15 -27.36
CA VAL A 404 18.44 23.44 -27.42
C VAL A 404 18.10 23.97 -28.81
N ALA A 405 17.15 23.31 -29.48
CA ALA A 405 16.47 23.87 -30.63
C ALA A 405 15.63 25.07 -30.16
N THR A 406 15.92 26.23 -30.74
CA THR A 406 15.37 27.55 -30.46
C THR A 406 13.86 27.62 -30.64
N ALA A 407 13.14 28.09 -29.60
CA ALA A 407 11.83 28.71 -29.74
C ALA A 407 11.85 30.03 -28.98
N HIS A 408 11.72 31.12 -29.74
CA HIS A 408 11.70 32.50 -29.29
C HIS A 408 10.42 32.84 -28.51
N ASP A 409 10.61 33.74 -27.55
CA ASP A 409 9.67 34.71 -26.94
C ASP A 409 8.49 34.22 -26.08
N LEU A 410 8.73 34.17 -24.76
CA LEU A 410 7.76 34.54 -23.71
C LEU A 410 8.51 35.23 -22.53
N PRO A 411 7.88 36.18 -21.82
CA PRO A 411 8.58 37.27 -21.13
C PRO A 411 9.20 36.88 -19.79
N ALA A 412 10.29 37.59 -19.48
CA ALA A 412 11.01 37.59 -18.21
C ALA A 412 10.12 38.12 -17.07
N ASP A 413 9.91 37.26 -16.06
CA ASP A 413 9.95 37.55 -14.62
C ASP A 413 9.05 36.57 -13.87
N GLY A 414 9.70 35.60 -13.22
CA GLY A 414 9.05 34.58 -12.42
C GLY A 414 10.08 33.53 -12.04
N GLN A 415 10.86 33.80 -10.99
CA GLN A 415 11.82 32.84 -10.46
C GLN A 415 11.08 31.53 -10.13
N VAL A 416 11.29 30.50 -10.96
CA VAL A 416 10.90 29.13 -10.65
C VAL A 416 11.78 28.68 -9.49
N GLN A 417 11.25 28.76 -8.27
CA GLN A 417 11.94 28.28 -7.09
C GLN A 417 12.12 26.77 -7.24
N ALA A 418 13.36 26.32 -7.41
CA ALA A 418 13.71 24.92 -7.48
C ALA A 418 13.19 24.18 -6.23
N LEU A 419 12.70 22.95 -6.41
CA LEU A 419 12.29 22.05 -5.33
C LEU A 419 13.33 22.11 -4.20
N PRO A 420 12.93 22.30 -2.93
CA PRO A 420 13.89 22.33 -1.84
C PRO A 420 14.66 21.00 -1.87
N PRO A 421 16.01 21.01 -1.94
CA PRO A 421 16.77 19.78 -1.93
C PRO A 421 16.44 19.04 -0.64
N ALA A 422 16.15 17.74 -0.74
CA ALA A 422 15.99 16.92 0.45
C ALA A 422 17.24 17.12 1.32
N PRO A 423 17.09 17.40 2.64
CA PRO A 423 18.24 17.59 3.50
C PRO A 423 19.16 16.36 3.38
N PRO A 424 20.49 16.54 3.47
CA PRO A 424 21.44 15.44 3.33
C PRO A 424 21.17 14.41 4.44
N LEU A 425 20.39 13.40 4.10
CA LEU A 425 20.09 12.30 4.99
C LEU A 425 21.35 11.42 5.10
N PRO A 426 21.61 10.80 6.26
CA PRO A 426 22.72 9.86 6.42
C PRO A 426 22.38 8.54 5.70
N THR A 427 22.26 8.59 4.37
CA THR A 427 21.82 7.50 3.49
C THR A 427 22.71 6.28 3.65
N THR A 428 24.02 6.48 3.82
CA THR A 428 25.00 5.43 4.12
C THR A 428 24.66 4.70 5.42
N THR A 429 24.36 5.43 6.50
CA THR A 429 24.00 4.83 7.79
C THR A 429 22.69 4.06 7.71
N LEU A 430 21.69 4.58 6.99
CA LEU A 430 20.41 3.91 6.79
C LEU A 430 20.55 2.62 5.96
N ARG A 431 21.34 2.66 4.87
CA ARG A 431 21.67 1.47 4.07
C ARG A 431 22.43 0.41 4.88
N LEU A 432 23.44 0.82 5.66
CA LEU A 432 24.14 -0.10 6.57
C LEU A 432 23.17 -0.74 7.57
N ARG A 433 22.16 0.01 8.03
CA ARG A 433 21.19 -0.50 8.98
C ARG A 433 20.22 -1.50 8.36
N GLU A 434 19.83 -1.29 7.12
CA GLU A 434 19.06 -2.26 6.34
C GLU A 434 19.86 -3.54 6.12
N LEU A 435 21.12 -3.43 5.68
CA LEU A 435 22.03 -4.57 5.48
C LEU A 435 22.25 -5.36 6.78
N ALA A 436 22.37 -4.67 7.91
CA ALA A 436 22.43 -5.32 9.22
C ALA A 436 21.13 -6.08 9.54
N GLY A 437 19.96 -5.55 9.16
CA GLY A 437 18.70 -6.27 9.23
C GLY A 437 18.71 -7.52 8.34
N MET A 438 19.12 -7.38 7.09
CA MET A 438 19.24 -8.48 6.12
C MET A 438 20.15 -9.61 6.60
N ALA A 439 21.28 -9.28 7.24
CA ALA A 439 22.18 -10.29 7.79
C ALA A 439 21.53 -11.08 8.96
N MET A 440 20.62 -10.46 9.71
CA MET A 440 19.99 -11.06 10.88
C MET A 440 18.72 -11.87 10.56
N GLY A 441 18.03 -11.57 9.47
CA GLY A 441 16.73 -12.18 9.15
C GLY A 441 16.69 -13.71 9.20
N PRO A 442 17.66 -14.45 8.64
CA PRO A 442 17.66 -15.92 8.71
C PRO A 442 17.70 -16.45 10.15
N VAL A 443 18.58 -15.90 10.99
CA VAL A 443 18.71 -16.29 12.41
C VAL A 443 17.43 -15.94 13.17
N LEU A 444 16.86 -14.76 12.90
CA LEU A 444 15.63 -14.29 13.53
C LEU A 444 14.42 -15.13 13.11
N TYR A 445 14.38 -15.64 11.87
CA TYR A 445 13.34 -16.54 11.40
C TYR A 445 13.36 -17.87 12.17
N PHE A 446 14.51 -18.54 12.26
CA PHE A 446 14.62 -19.78 13.04
C PHE A 446 14.31 -19.57 14.52
N LYS A 447 14.70 -18.43 15.09
CA LYS A 447 14.32 -18.07 16.46
C LYS A 447 12.81 -17.92 16.61
N ALA A 448 12.15 -17.24 15.67
CA ALA A 448 10.70 -17.07 15.69
C ALA A 448 9.97 -18.42 15.59
N CYS A 449 10.38 -19.31 14.69
CA CYS A 449 9.77 -20.64 14.53
C CYS A 449 9.78 -21.49 15.82
N ARG A 450 10.81 -21.35 16.67
CA ARG A 450 10.91 -22.11 17.93
C ARG A 450 9.86 -21.71 18.97
N HIS A 451 9.26 -20.54 18.84
CA HIS A 451 8.27 -20.01 19.77
C HIS A 451 6.82 -20.18 19.27
N ILE A 452 6.63 -20.77 18.08
CA ILE A 452 5.30 -21.03 17.51
C ILE A 452 4.80 -22.37 18.06
N PRO A 453 3.59 -22.41 18.68
CA PRO A 453 2.98 -23.66 19.11
C PRO A 453 2.83 -24.63 17.94
N GLN A 454 3.26 -25.89 18.13
CA GLN A 454 3.31 -26.93 17.07
C GLN A 454 1.97 -27.16 16.33
N ALA A 455 0.83 -26.72 16.87
CA ALA A 455 -0.49 -26.81 16.25
C ALA A 455 -0.73 -25.82 15.07
N THR A 456 0.18 -24.89 14.80
CA THR A 456 0.00 -23.81 13.80
C THR A 456 1.03 -23.83 12.66
N ALA A 457 1.91 -24.83 12.60
CA ALA A 457 2.83 -24.99 11.47
C ALA A 457 2.03 -25.27 10.19
N ALA A 458 1.96 -24.27 9.30
CA ALA A 458 1.22 -24.31 8.05
C ALA A 458 1.45 -25.64 7.32
N THR A 459 0.35 -26.37 7.10
CA THR A 459 0.36 -27.62 6.35
C THR A 459 0.72 -27.31 4.89
N PRO A 460 1.62 -28.07 4.24
CA PRO A 460 1.98 -27.81 2.85
C PRO A 460 0.73 -27.89 1.96
N VAL A 461 0.56 -26.87 1.13
CA VAL A 461 -0.55 -26.71 0.18
C VAL A 461 -0.68 -28.00 -0.67
N ARG A 462 -1.78 -28.73 -0.52
CA ARG A 462 -2.16 -29.79 -1.47
C ARG A 462 -2.71 -29.13 -2.74
N GLU A 463 -2.18 -29.53 -3.89
CA GLU A 463 -2.64 -29.07 -5.20
C GLU A 463 -4.15 -29.30 -5.39
N LYS A 464 -4.85 -28.30 -5.93
CA LYS A 464 -6.02 -28.55 -6.77
C LYS A 464 -5.49 -29.15 -8.07
N PRO A 465 -5.97 -30.33 -8.51
CA PRO A 465 -5.61 -30.85 -9.83
C PRO A 465 -6.00 -29.83 -10.90
N ALA A 466 -5.16 -29.71 -11.92
CA ALA A 466 -5.42 -28.86 -13.08
C ALA A 466 -6.85 -29.12 -13.58
N ARG A 467 -7.66 -28.06 -13.69
CA ARG A 467 -8.94 -28.15 -14.39
C ARG A 467 -8.62 -28.45 -15.84
N ASN A 468 -8.74 -29.72 -16.22
CA ASN A 468 -8.82 -30.08 -17.63
C ASN A 468 -10.00 -29.32 -18.22
N GLU A 469 -9.72 -28.52 -19.24
CA GLU A 469 -10.73 -27.99 -20.16
C GLU A 469 -11.58 -29.16 -20.64
N VAL A 470 -12.87 -29.11 -20.33
CA VAL A 470 -13.86 -29.93 -21.02
C VAL A 470 -14.42 -29.06 -22.14
N ALA A 471 -14.35 -29.64 -23.34
CA ALA A 471 -14.67 -29.08 -24.65
C ALA A 471 -16.02 -28.38 -24.77
#